data_AF-A0A0Q9UG30-F1
#
_entry.id   AF-A0A0Q9UG30-F1
#
_cell.length_a   1.000
_cell.length_b   1.000
_cell.length_c   1.000
_cell.angle_alpha   90.00
_cell.angle_beta   90.00
_cell.angle_gamma   90.00
#
_symmetry.space_group_name_H-M   'P 1'
#
loop_
_entity.id
_entity.type
_entity.pdbx_description
1 polymer ?
#
loop_
_entity_poly.entity_id
_entity_poly.type
_entity_poly.pdbx_seq_one_letter_code
_entity_poly.pdbx_strand_id
1 'polypeptide(L)'
;MEVDGRLGHASWTDVQRDGRRDRSALVAGRITLRCYWTDLVPTGCALAGEVGQVLRARGWTGAPRPCGPGCPVGSTSRAWDIAPR
;
A
#
# COMPACT_ATOMS: atom_id res chain seq x y z
N MET A 1 -3.73 2.74 6.51
CA MET A 1 -3.89 2.27 5.13
C MET A 1 -5.10 2.96 4.57
N GLU A 2 -5.03 3.40 3.32
CA GLU A 2 -6.12 4.07 2.61
C GLU A 2 -6.29 3.41 1.24
N VAL A 3 -7.53 3.10 0.88
CA VAL A 3 -7.89 2.52 -0.41
C VAL A 3 -8.51 3.62 -1.24
N ASP A 4 -7.90 3.91 -2.38
CA ASP A 4 -8.26 5.03 -3.24
C ASP A 4 -8.83 4.54 -4.59
N GLY A 5 -9.59 5.40 -5.25
CA GLY A 5 -10.19 5.15 -6.55
C GLY A 5 -10.55 6.45 -7.28
N ARG A 6 -10.39 6.43 -8.60
CA ARG A 6 -10.66 7.57 -9.50
C ARG A 6 -12.10 8.12 -9.37
N LEU A 7 -13.05 7.33 -8.91
CA LEU A 7 -14.45 7.75 -8.74
C LEU A 7 -14.62 8.83 -7.64
N GLY A 8 -13.70 8.92 -6.66
CA GLY A 8 -13.78 9.87 -5.54
C GLY A 8 -12.64 10.91 -5.46
N HIS A 9 -11.57 10.75 -6.24
CA HIS A 9 -10.31 11.49 -6.03
C HIS A 9 -9.65 12.00 -7.33
N ALA A 10 -10.43 12.21 -8.40
CA ALA A 10 -9.88 12.60 -9.70
C ALA A 10 -9.67 14.11 -9.89
N SER A 11 -10.25 14.97 -9.04
CA SER A 11 -10.08 16.41 -9.20
C SER A 11 -8.71 16.86 -8.69
N TRP A 12 -8.15 17.90 -9.29
CA TRP A 12 -6.90 18.51 -8.81
C TRP A 12 -7.01 18.96 -7.34
N THR A 13 -8.18 19.45 -6.94
CA THR A 13 -8.44 19.85 -5.55
C THR A 13 -8.41 18.66 -4.59
N ASP A 14 -8.90 17.50 -4.99
CA ASP A 14 -8.89 16.29 -4.16
C ASP A 14 -7.45 15.79 -3.96
N VAL A 15 -6.68 15.69 -5.04
CA VAL A 15 -5.25 15.29 -4.99
C VAL A 15 -4.46 16.19 -4.04
N GLN A 16 -4.67 17.51 -4.11
CA GLN A 16 -3.99 18.46 -3.24
C GLN A 16 -4.45 18.37 -1.77
N ARG A 17 -5.72 18.01 -1.54
CA ARG A 17 -6.25 17.77 -0.19
C ARG A 17 -5.65 16.50 0.42
N ASP A 18 -5.54 15.44 -0.36
CA ASP A 18 -4.97 14.17 0.08
C ASP A 18 -3.48 14.32 0.40
N GLY A 19 -2.72 15.01 -0.46
CA GLY A 19 -1.31 15.32 -0.18
C GLY A 19 -1.09 16.20 1.06
N ARG A 20 -2.05 17.06 1.43
CA ARG A 20 -2.02 17.78 2.72
C ARG A 20 -2.29 16.84 3.89
N ARG A 21 -3.26 15.93 3.75
CA ARG A 21 -3.61 14.92 4.77
C ARG A 21 -2.41 14.01 5.07
N ASP A 22 -1.72 13.52 4.04
CA ASP A 22 -0.56 12.64 4.22
C ASP A 22 0.59 13.31 4.97
N ARG A 23 0.93 14.55 4.60
CA ARG A 23 1.99 15.30 5.28
C ARG A 23 1.61 15.56 6.74
N SER A 24 0.35 15.87 7.01
CA SER A 24 -0.14 16.01 8.39
C SER A 24 -0.02 14.71 9.17
N ALA A 25 -0.30 13.56 8.56
CA ALA A 25 -0.14 12.26 9.20
C ALA A 25 1.34 11.97 9.51
N LEU A 26 2.24 12.27 8.58
CA LEU A 26 3.69 12.11 8.75
C LEU A 26 4.24 12.95 9.89
N VAL A 27 3.84 14.22 10.00
CA VAL A 27 4.21 15.08 11.13
C VAL A 27 3.75 14.48 12.47
N ALA A 28 2.59 13.81 12.49
CA ALA A 28 2.08 13.10 13.66
C ALA A 28 2.72 11.72 13.90
N GLY A 29 3.80 11.37 13.18
CA GLY A 29 4.50 10.09 13.30
C GLY A 29 3.75 8.91 12.68
N ARG A 30 2.67 9.15 11.93
CA ARG A 30 1.87 8.13 11.26
C ARG A 30 2.25 8.06 9.78
N ILE A 31 2.18 6.88 9.19
CA ILE A 31 2.27 6.73 7.74
C ILE A 31 0.93 6.33 7.16
N THR A 32 0.63 6.89 5.99
CA THR A 32 -0.45 6.42 5.14
C THR A 32 0.16 5.55 4.05
N LEU A 33 -0.07 4.24 4.11
CA LEU A 33 0.12 3.36 2.96
C LEU A 33 -1.14 3.47 2.10
N ARG A 34 -1.00 4.04 0.90
CA ARG A 34 -2.07 4.13 -0.08
C ARG A 34 -1.97 3.00 -1.07
N CYS A 35 -3.11 2.39 -1.37
CA CYS A 35 -3.27 1.49 -2.50
C CYS A 35 -4.54 1.87 -3.25
N TYR A 36 -4.67 1.39 -4.47
CA TYR A 36 -5.82 1.60 -5.31
C TYR A 36 -6.67 0.34 -5.40
N TRP A 37 -7.92 0.49 -5.85
CA TRP A 37 -8.77 -0.66 -6.17
C TRP A 37 -8.09 -1.68 -7.09
N THR A 38 -7.27 -1.19 -8.04
CA THR A 38 -6.48 -2.01 -8.96
C THR A 38 -5.34 -2.79 -8.31
N ASP A 39 -4.93 -2.43 -7.08
CA ASP A 39 -3.92 -3.18 -6.32
C ASP A 39 -4.59 -4.24 -5.43
N LEU A 40 -5.88 -4.06 -5.14
CA LEU A 40 -6.64 -4.95 -4.26
C LEU A 40 -7.29 -6.12 -5.00
N VAL A 41 -8.04 -5.83 -6.08
CA VAL A 41 -8.86 -6.86 -6.73
C VAL A 41 -8.04 -7.89 -7.50
N PRO A 42 -7.12 -7.50 -8.41
CA PRO A 42 -6.36 -8.49 -9.17
C PRO A 42 -5.15 -9.04 -8.40
N THR A 43 -4.59 -8.27 -7.46
CA THR A 43 -3.27 -8.53 -6.88
C THR A 43 -3.24 -8.43 -5.36
N GLY A 44 -4.38 -8.60 -4.68
CA GLY A 44 -4.50 -8.42 -3.23
C GLY A 44 -3.52 -9.24 -2.38
N CYS A 45 -3.12 -10.44 -2.83
CA CYS A 45 -2.08 -11.22 -2.13
C CYS A 45 -0.68 -10.59 -2.25
N ALA A 46 -0.35 -9.99 -3.40
CA ALA A 46 0.90 -9.26 -3.56
C ALA A 46 0.91 -8.01 -2.68
N LEU A 47 -0.19 -7.26 -2.66
CA LEU A 47 -0.39 -6.12 -1.77
C LEU A 47 -0.26 -6.50 -0.29
N ALA A 48 -0.79 -7.65 0.14
CA ALA A 48 -0.62 -8.16 1.50
C ALA A 48 0.86 -8.41 1.85
N GLY A 49 1.66 -8.87 0.86
CA GLY A 49 3.11 -8.99 0.98
C GLY A 49 3.78 -7.63 1.21
N GLU A 50 3.41 -6.61 0.43
CA GLU A 50 3.93 -5.24 0.54
C GLU A 50 3.57 -4.59 1.89
N VAL A 51 2.32 -4.73 2.34
CA VAL A 51 1.88 -4.30 3.69
C VAL A 51 2.77 -4.95 4.75
N GLY A 52 3.07 -6.23 4.61
CA GLY A 52 3.98 -6.95 5.48
C GLY A 52 5.40 -6.37 5.51
N GLN A 53 5.95 -5.98 4.37
CA GLN A 53 7.25 -5.34 4.28
C GLN A 53 7.26 -3.97 4.98
N VAL A 54 6.22 -3.16 4.76
CA VAL A 54 6.07 -1.84 5.42
C VAL A 54 5.97 -1.99 6.94
N LEU A 55 5.19 -2.94 7.43
CA LEU A 55 5.07 -3.21 8.87
C LEU A 55 6.40 -3.67 9.47
N ARG A 56 7.12 -4.57 8.80
CA ARG A 56 8.44 -5.05 9.27
C ARG A 56 9.49 -3.95 9.32
N ALA A 57 9.53 -3.09 8.30
CA ALA A 57 10.40 -1.91 8.29
C ALA A 57 10.12 -0.95 9.47
N ARG A 58 8.96 -1.09 10.13
CA ARG A 58 8.55 -0.31 11.31
C ARG A 58 8.55 -1.12 12.61
N GLY A 59 9.25 -2.25 12.64
CA GLY A 59 9.47 -3.02 13.87
C GLY A 59 8.43 -4.10 14.16
N TRP A 60 7.48 -4.36 13.25
CA TRP A 60 6.67 -5.56 13.37
C TRP A 60 7.51 -6.82 13.13
N THR A 61 7.54 -7.72 14.10
CA THR A 61 8.36 -8.96 14.03
C THR A 61 7.62 -10.14 13.41
N GLY A 62 6.35 -9.97 13.03
CA GLY A 62 5.54 -11.02 12.46
C GLY A 62 5.79 -11.28 10.97
N ALA A 63 4.96 -12.18 10.43
CA ALA A 63 4.94 -12.51 9.01
C ALA A 63 3.51 -12.54 8.47
N PRO A 64 3.26 -12.02 7.25
CA PRO A 64 1.98 -12.24 6.60
C PRO A 64 1.81 -13.74 6.30
N ARG A 65 0.57 -14.24 6.37
CA ARG A 65 0.25 -15.64 6.16
C ARG A 65 -0.31 -15.86 4.76
N PRO A 66 0.17 -16.87 4.01
CA PRO A 66 -0.43 -17.21 2.73
C PRO A 66 -1.87 -17.72 2.93
N CYS A 67 -2.76 -17.37 2.00
CA CYS A 67 -4.17 -17.76 2.08
C CYS A 67 -4.51 -19.07 1.33
N GLY A 68 -3.57 -19.64 0.59
CA GLY A 68 -3.76 -20.89 -0.17
C GLY A 68 -2.68 -21.12 -1.24
N PRO A 69 -2.79 -22.22 -2.01
CA PRO A 69 -1.90 -22.50 -3.14
C PRO A 69 -1.91 -21.35 -4.15
N GLY A 70 -0.73 -20.91 -4.59
CA GLY A 70 -0.58 -19.78 -5.52
C GLY A 70 -0.55 -18.40 -4.87
N CYS A 71 -0.67 -18.30 -3.54
CA CYS A 71 -0.47 -17.04 -2.83
C CYS A 71 1.03 -16.66 -2.83
N PRO A 72 1.43 -15.49 -3.36
CA PRO A 72 2.83 -15.06 -3.35
C PRO A 72 3.35 -14.63 -1.97
N VAL A 73 2.49 -14.53 -0.96
CA VAL A 73 2.87 -14.13 0.39
C VAL A 73 3.92 -15.09 0.96
N GLY A 74 5.06 -14.54 1.40
CA GLY A 74 6.16 -15.32 1.96
C GLY A 74 7.21 -15.75 0.92
N SER A 75 6.91 -15.60 -0.38
CA SER A 75 7.98 -15.51 -1.38
C SER A 75 8.64 -14.14 -1.27
N THR A 76 9.97 -14.08 -1.42
CA THR A 76 10.74 -12.84 -1.47
C THR A 76 10.31 -12.04 -2.70
N SER A 77 9.24 -11.23 -2.60
CA SER A 77 8.87 -10.33 -3.68
C SER A 77 9.95 -9.26 -3.80
N ARG A 78 10.47 -9.05 -5.02
CA ARG A 78 11.36 -7.93 -5.31
C ARG A 78 10.60 -6.64 -5.01
N ALA A 79 11.20 -5.85 -4.14
CA ALA A 79 10.82 -4.50 -3.88
C ALA A 79 10.93 -3.70 -5.19
N TRP A 80 9.80 -3.16 -5.68
CA TRP A 80 9.71 -2.00 -6.57
C TRP A 80 10.54 -2.02 -7.86
N ASP A 81 10.04 -2.69 -8.92
CA ASP A 81 10.33 -2.24 -10.30
C ASP A 81 9.34 -1.12 -10.65
N ILE A 82 9.53 0.07 -10.07
CA ILE A 82 8.87 1.29 -10.57
C ILE A 82 9.58 1.65 -11.88
N ALA A 83 9.18 1.02 -12.99
CA ALA A 83 9.53 1.55 -14.29
C ALA A 83 8.80 2.90 -14.45
N PRO A 84 9.51 4.03 -14.62
CA PRO A 84 8.84 5.24 -15.09
C PRO A 84 8.25 4.93 -16.47
N ARG A 85 6.96 5.20 -16.65
CA ARG A 85 6.39 5.31 -18.00
C ARG A 85 6.78 6.67 -18.59
#